data_AF-A0A1W2GRD5-F1
#
_entry.id   AF-A0A1W2GRD5-F1
#
_cell.length_a   1.000
_cell.length_b   1.000
_cell.length_c   1.000
_cell.angle_alpha   90.00
_cell.angle_beta   90.00
_cell.angle_gamma   90.00
#
_symmetry.space_group_name_H-M   'P 1'
#
loop_
_entity.id
_entity.type
_entity.pdbx_description
1 polymer ?
#
loop_
_entity_poly.entity_id
_entity_poly.type
_entity_poly.pdbx_seq_one_letter_code
_entity_poly.pdbx_strand_id
1 'polypeptide(L)' 'MSKEKLLKILYWVLFIGAVIFLYFSLRTQYYQLEYSLVALGLWGGAFLLNRFVKKEDTSE' A
#
# COMPACT_ATOMS: atom_id res chain seq x y z
N MET A 1 20.52 -4.12 -7.45
CA MET A 1 19.33 -4.60 -6.71
C MET A 1 18.28 -4.96 -7.75
N SER A 2 17.75 -6.20 -7.80
CA SER A 2 16.72 -6.55 -8.80
C SER A 2 15.45 -5.71 -8.63
N LYS A 3 14.82 -5.34 -9.74
CA LYS A 3 13.58 -4.53 -9.78
C LYS A 3 12.49 -5.15 -8.89
N GLU A 4 12.34 -6.48 -8.93
CA GLU A 4 11.43 -7.24 -8.07
C GLU A 4 11.66 -6.99 -6.57
N LYS A 5 12.92 -7.01 -6.10
CA LYS A 5 13.24 -6.74 -4.69
C LYS A 5 12.82 -5.34 -4.29
N LEU A 6 13.05 -4.36 -5.17
CA LEU A 6 12.72 -2.96 -4.91
C LEU A 6 11.19 -2.75 -4.85
N LEU A 7 10.44 -3.39 -5.73
CA LEU A 7 8.97 -3.38 -5.74
C LEU A 7 8.38 -4.10 -4.52
N LYS A 8 8.99 -5.20 -4.09
CA LYS A 8 8.59 -5.94 -2.89
C LYS A 8 8.83 -5.12 -1.61
N ILE A 9 9.94 -4.38 -1.55
CA ILE A 9 10.23 -3.42 -0.47
C ILE A 9 9.20 -2.29 -0.50
N LEU A 10 8.92 -1.70 -1.67
CA LEU A 10 7.95 -0.62 -1.82
C LEU A 10 6.54 -1.04 -1.40
N TYR A 11 6.12 -2.26 -1.77
CA TYR A 11 4.87 -2.86 -1.32
C TYR A 11 4.79 -2.96 0.20
N TRP A 12 5.85 -3.46 0.84
CA TRP A 12 5.89 -3.58 2.30
C TRP A 12 5.85 -2.22 3.00
N VAL A 13 6.54 -1.22 2.46
CA VAL A 13 6.50 0.16 2.99
C VAL A 13 5.08 0.74 2.89
N LEU A 14 4.43 0.60 1.73
CA LEU A 14 3.04 1.05 1.53
C LEU A 14 2.06 0.30 2.45
N PHE A 15 2.26 -1.00 2.64
CA PHE A 15 1.43 -1.82 3.51
C PHE A 15 1.56 -1.42 4.98
N ILE A 16 2.79 -1.26 5.48
CA ILE A 16 3.03 -0.78 6.85
C ILE A 16 2.43 0.61 7.05
N GLY A 17 2.60 1.51 6.07
CA GLY A 17 1.96 2.82 6.07
C GLY A 17 0.44 2.72 6.19
N ALA A 18 -0.20 1.88 5.37
CA ALA A 18 -1.65 1.67 5.42
C ALA A 18 -2.11 1.16 6.80
N VAL A 19 -1.37 0.23 7.42
CA VAL A 19 -1.68 -0.29 8.76
C VAL A 19 -1.54 0.81 9.83
N ILE A 20 -0.52 1.66 9.76
CA ILE A 20 -0.34 2.78 10.70
C ILE A 20 -1.49 3.77 10.57
N PHE A 21 -1.85 4.15 9.34
CA PHE A 21 -2.98 5.06 9.10
C PHE A 21 -4.31 4.47 9.54
N LEU A 22 -4.52 3.16 9.35
CA LEU A 22 -5.71 2.46 9.81
C LEU A 22 -5.75 2.36 11.35
N TYR A 23 -4.60 2.17 12.01
CA TYR A 23 -4.49 2.24 13.46
C TYR A 23 -4.80 3.64 13.99
N PHE A 24 -4.27 4.68 13.36
CA PHE A 24 -4.61 6.07 13.69
C PHE A 24 -6.09 6.36 13.48
N SER A 25 -6.67 5.90 12.37
CA SER A 25 -8.11 6.00 12.10
C SER A 25 -8.94 5.42 13.25
N LEU A 26 -8.58 4.23 13.74
CA LEU A 26 -9.26 3.59 14.88
C LEU A 26 -9.07 4.34 16.20
N ARG A 27 -7.98 5.12 16.34
CA ARG A 27 -7.65 5.84 17.58
C ARG A 27 -8.24 7.25 17.64
N THR A 28 -8.45 7.90 16.50
CA THR A 28 -8.92 9.29 16.43
C THR A 28 -10.30 9.40 15.79
N GLN A 29 -11.30 9.88 16.56
CA GLN A 29 -12.67 10.05 16.05
C GLN A 29 -12.85 11.26 15.12
N TYR A 30 -12.01 12.29 15.24
CA TYR A 30 -12.17 13.54 14.48
C TYR A 30 -11.87 13.40 12.98
N TYR A 31 -10.94 12.52 12.61
CA TYR A 31 -10.43 12.34 11.24
C TYR A 31 -10.54 10.88 10.77
N GLN A 32 -11.42 10.11 11.39
CA GLN A 32 -11.57 8.66 11.15
C GLN A 32 -11.86 8.37 9.67
N LEU A 33 -12.71 9.18 9.02
CA LEU A 33 -13.07 8.98 7.62
C LEU A 33 -11.88 9.25 6.69
N GLU A 34 -11.17 10.37 6.88
CA GLU A 34 -10.02 10.76 6.06
C GLU A 34 -8.88 9.75 6.19
N TYR A 35 -8.54 9.33 7.41
CA TYR A 35 -7.50 8.32 7.61
C TYR A 35 -7.89 6.96 7.05
N SER A 36 -9.18 6.58 7.09
CA SER A 36 -9.66 5.35 6.46
C SER A 36 -9.57 5.42 4.92
N LEU A 37 -9.92 6.56 4.33
CA LEU A 37 -9.79 6.82 2.89
C LEU A 37 -8.33 6.79 2.44
N VAL A 38 -7.43 7.42 3.20
CA VAL A 38 -5.98 7.39 2.93
C VAL A 38 -5.43 5.97 3.06
N ALA A 39 -5.83 5.23 4.10
CA ALA A 39 -5.43 3.84 4.27
C ALA A 39 -5.91 2.95 3.10
N LEU A 40 -7.16 3.12 2.66
CA LEU A 40 -7.71 2.44 1.49
C LEU A 40 -6.98 2.84 0.20
N GLY A 41 -6.65 4.12 0.02
CA GLY A 41 -5.89 4.61 -1.13
C GLY A 41 -4.48 4.03 -1.19
N LEU A 42 -3.77 3.99 -0.06
CA LEU A 42 -2.45 3.37 0.07
C LEU A 42 -2.51 1.86 -0.19
N TRP A 43 -3.53 1.19 0.34
CA TRP A 43 -3.72 -0.25 0.14
C TRP A 43 -4.08 -0.59 -1.31
N GLY A 44 -4.96 0.20 -1.93
CA GLY A 44 -5.31 0.08 -3.35
C GLY A 44 -4.13 0.37 -4.28
N GLY A 45 -3.32 1.38 -3.95
CA GLY A 45 -2.08 1.68 -4.66
C GLY A 45 -1.06 0.54 -4.56
N ALA A 46 -0.88 -0.04 -3.38
CA ALA A 46 -0.04 -1.23 -3.18
C ALA A 46 -0.54 -2.45 -3.97
N PHE A 47 -1.85 -2.65 -4.04
CA PHE A 47 -2.46 -3.74 -4.80
C PHE A 47 -2.28 -3.55 -6.32
N LEU A 48 -2.47 -2.33 -6.82
CA LEU A 48 -2.21 -1.98 -8.22
C LEU A 48 -0.73 -2.18 -8.58
N LEU A 49 0.19 -1.67 -7.77
CA LEU A 49 1.63 -1.90 -7.93
C LEU A 49 1.93 -3.40 -8.03
N ASN A 50 1.47 -4.20 -7.08
CA ASN A 50 1.70 -5.65 -7.10
C ASN A 50 1.09 -6.33 -8.36
N ARG A 51 -0.05 -5.83 -8.85
CA ARG A 51 -0.69 -6.32 -10.08
C ARG A 51 0.09 -5.93 -11.35
N PHE A 52 0.66 -4.73 -11.41
CA PHE A 52 1.47 -4.28 -12.55
C PHE A 52 2.79 -5.04 -12.61
N VAL A 53 3.48 -5.21 -11.48
CA VAL A 53 4.73 -5.98 -11.40
C VAL A 53 4.54 -7.40 -11.90
N LYS A 54 3.47 -8.08 -11.47
CA LYS A 54 3.17 -9.44 -11.90
C LYS A 54 2.86 -9.54 -13.40
N LYS A 55 2.43 -8.45 -14.03
CA LYS A 55 2.12 -8.37 -15.47
C LYS A 55 3.38 -8.17 -16.32
N GLU A 56 4.33 -7.37 -15.84
CA GLU A 56 5.63 -7.19 -16.49
C GLU A 56 6.44 -8.50 -16.45
N ASP A 57 6.44 -9.22 -15.32
CA ASP A 57 7.10 -10.54 -15.19
C ASP A 57 6.50 -11.63 -16.09
N THR A 58 5.24 -11.48 -16.54
CA THR A 58 4.58 -12.46 -17.42
C THR A 58 4.77 -12.13 -18.90
N SER A 59 5.39 -10.98 -19.23
CA SER A 59 5.56 -10.53 -20.61
C SER A 59 6.97 -10.79 -21.17
N GLU A 60 7.80 -11.56 -20.47
CA GLU A 60 9.08 -12.11 -20.98
C GLU A 60 8.95 -13.59 -21.36
#